data_AF-A0A7V1RCM1-F1
#
_entry.id   AF-A0A7V1RCM1-F1
#
_cell.length_a   1.000
_cell.length_b   1.000
_cell.length_c   1.000
_cell.angle_alpha   90.00
_cell.angle_beta   90.00
_cell.angle_gamma   90.00
#
_symmetry.space_group_name_H-M   'P 1'
#
loop_
_entity.id
_entity.type
_entity.pdbx_description
1 polymer ?
#
loop_
_entity_poly.entity_id
_entity_poly.type
_entity_poly.pdbx_seq_one_letter_code
_entity_poly.pdbx_strand_id
1 'polypeptide(L)'
;MSRWFPFQALGLSGNPFRVLTEEEWEEAALLPAALEEALEAGGHVQVLGERAFGKSSALRAARRWLKERGVSTELHYLTPDRAELPKVGRTGAVLLDEAQRLSRGGRRALVRLAGRARTLLGTHEDLGPLYRREGLALRTVRLERPGFQQFAAFVERRLQVFRLPGACPVLLGHRGLLHAYDSAPDVRAAERLLYDLLQALADGGPERGASGLDLLDAAQEQP
;
A
#
# COMPACT_ATOMS: atom_id res chain seq x y z
N MET A 1 -29.56 -16.29 15.57
CA MET A 1 -29.69 -15.69 14.23
C MET A 1 -28.32 -15.21 13.81
N SER A 2 -27.71 -15.84 12.81
CA SER A 2 -26.44 -15.40 12.24
C SER A 2 -26.57 -13.95 11.77
N ARG A 3 -25.73 -13.05 12.29
CA ARG A 3 -25.67 -11.68 11.77
C ARG A 3 -25.18 -11.76 10.33
N TRP A 4 -26.09 -11.53 9.39
CA TRP A 4 -25.87 -11.62 7.95
C TRP A 4 -24.72 -10.69 7.46
N PHE A 5 -24.34 -9.69 8.28
CA PHE A 5 -23.15 -8.86 8.07
C PHE A 5 -22.40 -8.58 9.39
N PRO A 6 -21.41 -9.40 9.78
CA PRO A 6 -20.82 -9.33 11.12
C PRO A 6 -20.05 -8.01 11.36
N PHE A 7 -19.46 -7.41 10.33
CA PHE A 7 -18.71 -6.16 10.42
C PHE A 7 -19.57 -4.89 10.54
N GLN A 8 -20.84 -4.94 10.17
CA GLN A 8 -21.74 -3.77 10.31
C GLN A 8 -21.95 -3.40 11.78
N ALA A 9 -21.92 -4.38 12.68
CA ALA A 9 -21.98 -4.14 14.13
C ALA A 9 -20.76 -3.35 14.64
N LEU A 10 -19.65 -3.40 13.92
CA LEU A 10 -18.45 -2.60 14.17
C LEU A 10 -18.45 -1.29 13.39
N GLY A 11 -19.50 -0.96 12.63
CA GLY A 11 -19.53 0.24 11.79
C GLY A 11 -18.67 0.14 10.52
N LEU A 12 -18.35 -1.07 10.07
CA LEU A 12 -17.49 -1.33 8.91
C LEU A 12 -18.26 -2.04 7.78
N SER A 13 -17.91 -1.72 6.54
CA SER A 13 -18.46 -2.37 5.33
C SER A 13 -17.90 -3.78 5.10
N GLY A 14 -16.82 -4.14 5.80
CA GLY A 14 -16.19 -5.46 5.78
C GLY A 14 -14.91 -5.47 6.62
N ASN A 15 -14.16 -6.58 6.61
CA ASN A 15 -12.85 -6.63 7.25
C ASN A 15 -11.85 -5.75 6.47
N PRO A 16 -11.29 -4.68 7.05
CA PRO A 16 -10.38 -3.76 6.35
C PRO A 16 -9.04 -4.40 6.00
N PHE A 17 -8.68 -5.55 6.58
CA PHE A 17 -7.42 -6.26 6.33
C PHE A 17 -7.56 -7.47 5.43
N ARG A 18 -8.73 -7.64 4.78
CA ARG A 18 -8.88 -8.64 3.71
C ARG A 18 -8.04 -8.30 2.48
N VAL A 19 -8.05 -9.21 1.51
CA VAL A 19 -7.56 -8.92 0.17
C VAL A 19 -8.41 -7.80 -0.44
N LEU A 20 -7.75 -6.69 -0.77
CA LEU A 20 -8.39 -5.50 -1.33
C LEU A 20 -8.61 -5.64 -2.83
N THR A 21 -9.67 -5.01 -3.35
CA THR A 21 -9.77 -4.72 -4.79
C THR A 21 -8.71 -3.69 -5.20
N GLU A 22 -8.56 -3.46 -6.50
CA GLU A 22 -7.61 -2.47 -7.00
C GLU A 22 -7.95 -1.06 -6.52
N GLU A 23 -9.24 -0.71 -6.54
CA GLU A 23 -9.78 0.58 -6.13
C GLU A 23 -9.60 0.79 -4.62
N GLU A 24 -9.98 -0.20 -3.81
CA GLU A 24 -9.83 -0.16 -2.35
C GLU A 24 -8.37 0.00 -1.94
N TRP A 25 -7.46 -0.68 -2.65
CA TRP A 25 -6.04 -0.56 -2.37
C TRP A 25 -5.50 0.82 -2.76
N GLU A 26 -5.93 1.36 -3.90
CA GLU A 26 -5.56 2.72 -4.31
C GLU A 26 -6.10 3.78 -3.32
N GLU A 27 -7.28 3.57 -2.74
CA GLU A 27 -7.85 4.46 -1.74
C GLU A 27 -7.16 4.35 -0.36
N ALA A 28 -6.84 3.13 0.07
CA ALA A 28 -6.18 2.87 1.35
C ALA A 28 -4.67 3.17 1.34
N ALA A 29 -4.05 3.28 0.16
CA ALA A 29 -2.63 3.53 0.05
C ALA A 29 -2.24 4.93 0.57
N LEU A 30 -1.17 4.97 1.37
CA LEU A 30 -0.52 6.20 1.84
C LEU A 30 0.69 6.51 0.97
N LEU A 31 0.85 7.78 0.60
CA LEU A 31 2.00 8.25 -0.15
C LEU A 31 3.12 8.62 0.84
N PRO A 32 4.29 7.94 0.79
CA PRO A 32 5.43 8.36 1.60
C PRO A 32 5.90 9.76 1.20
N ALA A 33 6.23 10.62 2.18
CA ALA A 33 6.68 12.00 1.91
C ALA A 33 7.87 12.06 0.95
N ALA A 34 8.88 11.20 1.14
CA ALA A 34 10.03 11.13 0.23
C ALA A 34 9.65 10.74 -1.21
N LEU A 35 8.56 9.96 -1.38
CA LEU A 35 8.03 9.65 -2.70
C LEU A 35 7.26 10.83 -3.27
N GLU A 36 6.48 11.54 -2.47
CA GLU A 36 5.82 12.78 -2.88
C GLU A 36 6.82 13.82 -3.40
N GLU A 37 7.87 14.11 -2.63
CA GLU A 37 8.94 15.03 -3.05
C GLU A 37 9.63 14.59 -4.35
N ALA A 38 9.83 13.29 -4.54
CA ALA A 38 10.35 12.73 -5.78
C ALA A 38 9.35 12.86 -6.94
N LEU A 39 8.05 12.78 -6.66
CA LEU A 39 7.01 12.96 -7.65
C LEU A 39 6.93 14.41 -8.13
N GLU A 40 6.98 15.37 -7.20
CA GLU A 40 6.96 16.81 -7.46
C GLU A 40 8.13 17.27 -8.30
N ALA A 41 9.34 16.75 -8.05
CA ALA A 41 10.52 17.07 -8.84
C ALA A 41 10.47 16.56 -10.30
N GLY A 42 9.47 15.76 -10.66
CA GLY A 42 9.34 15.18 -11.99
C GLY A 42 10.36 14.05 -12.26
N GLY A 43 10.48 13.66 -13.52
CA GLY A 43 11.44 12.64 -13.96
C GLY A 43 11.15 11.21 -13.47
N HIS A 44 12.08 10.29 -13.71
CA HIS A 44 11.91 8.87 -13.38
C HIS A 44 12.16 8.62 -11.89
N VAL A 45 11.38 7.72 -11.29
CA VAL A 45 11.52 7.35 -9.88
C VAL A 45 11.62 5.84 -9.74
N GLN A 46 12.48 5.37 -8.86
CA GLN A 46 12.43 4.01 -8.33
C GLN A 46 12.20 4.03 -6.83
N VAL A 47 11.32 3.16 -6.38
CA VAL A 47 11.05 2.82 -4.99
C VAL A 47 11.77 1.50 -4.70
N LEU A 48 12.88 1.56 -3.97
CA LEU A 48 13.69 0.41 -3.59
C LEU A 48 13.38 0.01 -2.15
N GLY A 49 13.22 -1.28 -1.88
CA GLY A 49 13.04 -1.78 -0.52
C GLY A 49 12.81 -3.27 -0.48
N GLU A 50 12.84 -3.86 0.71
CA GLU A 50 12.65 -5.29 0.90
C GLU A 50 11.21 -5.75 0.64
N ARG A 51 11.00 -7.07 0.69
CA ARG A 51 9.67 -7.66 0.48
C ARG A 51 8.77 -7.24 1.62
N ALA A 52 7.52 -6.93 1.28
CA ALA A 52 6.50 -6.48 2.25
C ALA A 52 6.76 -5.10 2.91
N PHE A 53 7.68 -4.27 2.41
CA PHE A 53 7.90 -2.90 2.91
C PHE A 53 7.01 -1.85 2.23
N GLY A 54 5.89 -2.27 1.60
CA GLY A 54 4.89 -1.34 1.07
C GLY A 54 5.17 -0.72 -0.30
N LYS A 55 6.14 -1.20 -1.09
CA LYS A 55 6.42 -0.69 -2.45
C LYS A 55 5.19 -0.66 -3.36
N SER A 56 4.43 -1.77 -3.41
CA SER A 56 3.20 -1.86 -4.21
C SER A 56 2.16 -0.81 -3.78
N SER A 57 1.99 -0.63 -2.47
CA SER A 57 1.10 0.41 -1.90
C SER A 57 1.60 1.81 -2.26
N ALA A 58 2.90 2.07 -2.16
CA ALA A 58 3.50 3.36 -2.51
C ALA A 58 3.32 3.69 -4.01
N LEU A 59 3.47 2.72 -4.91
CA LEU A 59 3.17 2.91 -6.33
C LEU A 59 1.70 3.22 -6.58
N ARG A 60 0.77 2.59 -5.85
CA ARG A 60 -0.67 2.88 -5.97
C ARG A 60 -1.01 4.27 -5.46
N ALA A 61 -0.43 4.68 -4.32
CA ALA A 61 -0.56 6.05 -3.82
C ALA A 61 0.00 7.07 -4.84
N ALA A 62 1.15 6.78 -5.45
CA ALA A 62 1.74 7.62 -6.49
C ALA A 62 0.85 7.71 -7.74
N ARG A 63 0.23 6.60 -8.15
CA ARG A 63 -0.73 6.58 -9.26
C ARG A 63 -1.92 7.50 -8.97
N ARG A 64 -2.53 7.40 -7.78
CA ARG A 64 -3.63 8.28 -7.37
C ARG A 64 -3.20 9.75 -7.41
N TRP A 65 -2.07 10.06 -6.80
CA TRP A 65 -1.50 11.41 -6.76
C TRP A 65 -1.27 12.01 -8.15
N LEU A 66 -0.81 11.19 -9.11
CA LEU A 66 -0.62 11.58 -10.51
C LEU A 66 -1.96 11.80 -11.24
N LYS A 67 -2.94 10.90 -11.05
CA LYS A 67 -4.28 11.03 -11.65
C LYS A 67 -5.00 12.29 -11.17
N GLU A 68 -4.91 12.62 -9.88
CA GLU A 68 -5.47 13.85 -9.28
C GLU A 68 -4.89 15.12 -9.92
N ARG A 69 -3.69 15.02 -10.52
CA ARG A 69 -3.01 16.10 -11.25
C ARG A 69 -3.18 16.00 -12.78
N GLY A 70 -4.11 15.18 -13.25
CA GLY A 70 -4.42 15.04 -14.68
C GLY A 70 -3.38 14.25 -15.49
N VAL A 71 -2.44 13.56 -14.85
CA VAL A 71 -1.45 12.72 -15.53
C VAL A 71 -2.07 11.35 -15.80
N SER A 72 -2.15 10.94 -17.07
CA SER A 72 -2.54 9.57 -17.41
C SER A 72 -1.48 8.59 -16.93
N THR A 73 -1.92 7.46 -16.36
CA THR A 73 -1.06 6.45 -15.75
C THR A 73 -1.46 5.05 -16.16
N GLU A 74 -0.47 4.19 -16.39
CA GLU A 74 -0.65 2.74 -16.47
C GLU A 74 0.17 2.05 -15.37
N LEU A 75 -0.46 1.19 -14.56
CA LEU A 75 0.22 0.40 -13.53
C LEU A 75 0.23 -1.06 -13.93
N HIS A 76 1.41 -1.67 -13.95
CA HIS A 76 1.59 -3.07 -14.29
C HIS A 76 2.37 -3.80 -13.19
N TYR A 77 1.85 -4.94 -12.76
CA TYR A 77 2.56 -5.87 -11.88
C TYR A 77 3.26 -6.95 -12.71
N LEU A 78 4.57 -7.12 -12.54
CA LEU A 78 5.33 -8.15 -13.24
C LEU A 78 5.31 -9.46 -12.45
N THR A 79 4.70 -10.50 -13.02
CA THR A 79 4.70 -11.85 -12.45
C THR A 79 6.03 -12.57 -12.78
N PRO A 80 6.39 -13.64 -12.04
CA PRO A 80 7.66 -14.36 -12.29
C PRO A 80 7.78 -14.95 -13.70
N ASP A 81 6.65 -15.32 -14.31
CA ASP A 81 6.54 -15.83 -15.68
C ASP A 81 6.56 -14.71 -16.75
N ARG A 82 6.43 -13.44 -16.34
CA ARG A 82 6.38 -12.29 -17.23
C ARG A 82 7.63 -11.43 -17.10
N ALA A 83 8.68 -11.84 -17.80
CA ALA A 83 9.95 -11.11 -17.82
C ALA A 83 10.01 -9.97 -18.88
N GLU A 84 8.97 -9.82 -19.72
CA GLU A 84 8.93 -8.78 -20.75
C GLU A 84 8.09 -7.57 -20.34
N LEU A 85 8.47 -6.40 -20.85
CA LEU A 85 7.73 -5.17 -20.63
C LEU A 85 6.33 -5.28 -21.28
N PRO A 86 5.24 -4.99 -20.55
CA PRO A 86 3.90 -4.97 -21.13
C PRO A 86 3.80 -3.94 -22.27
N LYS A 87 2.86 -4.17 -23.19
CA LYS A 87 2.52 -3.16 -24.19
C LYS A 87 1.89 -1.97 -23.46
N VAL A 88 2.57 -0.83 -23.52
CA VAL A 88 2.12 0.44 -22.95
C VAL A 88 1.52 1.31 -24.05
N GLY A 89 0.35 1.89 -23.77
CA GLY A 89 -0.31 2.86 -24.63
C GLY A 89 0.36 4.25 -24.59
N ARG A 90 -0.40 5.27 -25.02
CA ARG A 90 -0.01 6.68 -24.86
C ARG A 90 -0.40 7.14 -23.45
N THR A 91 0.57 7.19 -22.56
CA THR A 91 0.39 7.59 -21.15
C THR A 91 1.47 8.57 -20.73
N GLY A 92 1.15 9.47 -19.78
CA GLY A 92 2.12 10.40 -19.19
C GLY A 92 3.09 9.69 -18.25
N ALA A 93 2.64 8.65 -17.56
CA ALA A 93 3.47 7.84 -16.67
C ALA A 93 3.16 6.33 -16.78
N VAL A 94 4.21 5.52 -16.59
CA VAL A 94 4.12 4.06 -16.46
C VAL A 94 4.70 3.65 -15.12
N LEU A 95 3.90 2.91 -14.35
CA LEU A 95 4.29 2.36 -13.07
C LEU A 95 4.50 0.86 -13.24
N LEU A 96 5.65 0.35 -12.81
CA LEU A 96 5.96 -1.08 -12.85
C LEU A 96 6.27 -1.56 -11.44
N ASP A 97 5.50 -2.53 -10.96
CA ASP A 97 5.81 -3.24 -9.73
C ASP A 97 6.60 -4.52 -10.03
N GLU A 98 7.50 -4.87 -9.11
CA GLU A 98 8.47 -5.97 -9.27
C GLU A 98 9.38 -5.81 -10.51
N ALA A 99 9.82 -4.58 -10.80
CA ALA A 99 10.58 -4.23 -12.02
C ALA A 99 11.91 -4.99 -12.18
N GLN A 100 12.49 -5.51 -11.09
CA GLN A 100 13.69 -6.33 -11.16
C GLN A 100 13.49 -7.63 -11.96
N ARG A 101 12.25 -8.09 -12.10
CA ARG A 101 11.89 -9.31 -12.85
C ARG A 101 12.05 -9.17 -14.36
N LEU A 102 12.25 -7.95 -14.88
CA LEU A 102 12.47 -7.74 -16.30
C LEU A 102 13.72 -8.47 -16.79
N SER A 103 13.56 -9.19 -17.90
CA SER A 103 14.65 -9.77 -18.68
C SER A 103 15.60 -8.69 -19.18
N ARG A 104 16.76 -9.08 -19.72
CA ARG A 104 17.65 -8.12 -20.41
C ARG A 104 16.95 -7.42 -21.59
N GLY A 105 16.03 -8.11 -22.28
CA GLY A 105 15.18 -7.53 -23.32
C GLY A 105 14.22 -6.51 -22.75
N GLY A 106 13.48 -6.88 -21.70
CA GLY A 106 12.56 -6.03 -20.98
C GLY A 106 13.22 -4.77 -20.39
N ARG A 107 14.42 -4.89 -19.82
CA ARG A 107 15.20 -3.75 -19.30
C ARG A 107 15.60 -2.77 -20.42
N ARG A 108 15.99 -3.27 -21.61
CA ARG A 108 16.23 -2.41 -22.79
C ARG A 108 14.95 -1.77 -23.32
N ALA A 109 13.81 -2.45 -23.24
CA ALA A 109 12.52 -1.86 -23.58
C ALA A 109 12.12 -0.78 -22.56
N LEU A 110 12.41 -0.97 -21.27
CA LEU A 110 12.10 -0.03 -20.20
C LEU A 110 12.80 1.32 -20.40
N VAL A 111 14.10 1.34 -20.70
CA VAL A 111 14.80 2.63 -20.92
C VAL A 111 14.35 3.33 -22.19
N ARG A 112 14.00 2.60 -23.25
CA ARG A 112 13.37 3.18 -24.45
C ARG A 112 12.00 3.78 -24.14
N LEU A 113 11.23 3.13 -23.26
CA LEU A 113 9.97 3.68 -22.75
C LEU A 113 10.22 4.94 -21.90
N ALA A 114 11.25 4.96 -21.07
CA ALA A 114 11.60 6.12 -20.26
C ALA A 114 11.93 7.37 -21.11
N GLY A 115 12.46 7.21 -22.31
CA GLY A 115 12.65 8.33 -23.25
C GLY A 115 11.36 8.98 -23.77
N ARG A 116 10.19 8.38 -23.54
CA ARG A 116 8.88 8.89 -24.04
C ARG A 116 7.81 9.06 -22.97
N ALA A 117 7.99 8.49 -21.78
CA ALA A 117 7.05 8.56 -20.67
C ALA A 117 7.78 8.53 -19.34
N ARG A 118 7.20 9.16 -18.32
CA ARG A 118 7.71 9.06 -16.96
C ARG A 118 7.60 7.60 -16.50
N THR A 119 8.59 7.11 -15.75
CA THR A 119 8.56 5.75 -15.19
C THR A 119 8.67 5.79 -13.66
N LEU A 120 7.85 4.97 -12.99
CA LEU A 120 7.90 4.76 -11.55
C LEU A 120 8.06 3.27 -11.27
N LEU A 121 9.11 2.87 -10.58
CA LEU A 121 9.51 1.47 -10.49
C LEU A 121 9.50 0.99 -9.04
N GLY A 122 8.71 -0.02 -8.71
CA GLY A 122 8.85 -0.78 -7.47
C GLY A 122 9.83 -1.92 -7.70
N THR A 123 10.94 -1.95 -6.97
CA THR A 123 12.01 -2.93 -7.23
C THR A 123 12.75 -3.31 -5.95
N HIS A 124 13.44 -4.44 -6.00
CA HIS A 124 14.40 -4.91 -5.00
C HIS A 124 15.86 -4.74 -5.45
N GLU A 125 16.07 -4.48 -6.74
CA GLU A 125 17.38 -4.21 -7.32
C GLU A 125 17.48 -2.74 -7.74
N ASP A 126 18.66 -2.14 -7.59
CA ASP A 126 18.91 -0.78 -8.06
C ASP A 126 19.01 -0.75 -9.60
N LEU A 127 18.06 -0.07 -10.24
CA LEU A 127 18.01 0.11 -11.69
C LEU A 127 18.69 1.41 -12.16
N GLY A 128 19.29 2.18 -11.25
CA GLY A 128 20.02 3.42 -11.54
C GLY A 128 21.12 3.26 -12.60
N PRO A 129 21.98 2.21 -12.53
CA PRO A 129 23.00 1.98 -13.55
C PRO A 129 22.43 1.79 -14.96
N LEU A 130 21.22 1.23 -15.08
CA LEU A 130 20.54 1.03 -16.36
C LEU A 130 20.11 2.38 -16.96
N TYR A 131 19.52 3.27 -16.16
CA TYR A 131 19.10 4.60 -16.61
C TYR A 131 20.29 5.51 -16.94
N ARG A 132 21.34 5.47 -16.11
CA ARG A 132 22.55 6.28 -16.30
C ARG A 132 23.26 6.00 -17.62
N ARG A 133 23.28 4.74 -18.07
CA ARG A 133 23.89 4.33 -19.35
C ARG A 133 23.22 4.99 -20.56
N GLU A 134 21.95 5.36 -20.42
CA GLU A 134 21.15 6.01 -21.46
C GLU A 134 21.02 7.53 -21.23
N GLY A 135 21.81 8.10 -20.30
CA GLY A 135 21.76 9.52 -19.97
C GLY A 135 20.49 9.98 -19.26
N LEU A 136 19.70 9.06 -18.70
CA LEU A 136 18.45 9.36 -18.01
C LEU A 136 18.66 9.48 -16.50
N ALA A 137 18.03 10.47 -15.87
CA ALA A 137 18.02 10.63 -14.43
C ALA A 137 16.95 9.73 -13.79
N LEU A 138 17.36 8.86 -12.85
CA LEU A 138 16.46 8.04 -12.03
C LEU A 138 16.66 8.41 -10.56
N ARG A 139 15.63 8.98 -9.94
CA ARG A 139 15.64 9.30 -8.52
C ARG A 139 15.25 8.07 -7.71
N THR A 140 15.96 7.81 -6.62
CA THR A 140 15.74 6.62 -5.79
C THR A 140 15.14 7.00 -4.45
N VAL A 141 13.97 6.45 -4.15
CA VAL A 141 13.32 6.51 -2.84
C VAL A 141 13.51 5.15 -2.18
N ARG A 142 14.15 5.12 -1.01
CA ARG A 142 14.33 3.89 -0.23
C ARG A 142 13.19 3.76 0.77
N LEU A 143 12.48 2.65 0.70
CA LEU A 143 11.54 2.25 1.73
C LEU A 143 12.22 1.28 2.67
N GLU A 144 12.21 1.64 3.94
CA GLU A 144 12.61 0.78 5.04
C GLU A 144 11.37 0.14 5.66
N ARG A 145 11.56 -0.71 6.68
CA ARG A 145 10.43 -1.19 7.47
C ARG A 145 9.72 0.04 8.05
N PRO A 146 8.39 0.17 7.89
CA PRO A 146 7.71 1.33 8.42
C PRO A 146 7.90 1.39 9.94
N GLY A 147 8.14 2.60 10.45
CA GLY A 147 8.11 2.86 11.89
C GLY A 147 6.69 2.69 12.44
N PHE A 148 6.57 2.60 13.76
CA PHE A 148 5.27 2.42 14.42
C PHE A 148 4.23 3.47 14.00
N GLN A 149 4.62 4.75 13.91
CA GLN A 149 3.71 5.82 13.48
C GLN A 149 3.16 5.62 12.05
N GLN A 150 4.02 5.19 11.12
CA GLN A 150 3.61 4.91 9.74
C GLN A 150 2.70 3.69 9.68
N PHE A 151 2.98 2.68 10.49
CA PHE A 151 2.12 1.50 10.63
C PHE A 151 0.74 1.86 11.20
N ALA A 152 0.69 2.65 12.27
CA ALA A 152 -0.56 3.14 12.87
C ALA A 152 -1.39 3.95 11.86
N ALA A 153 -0.75 4.90 11.16
CA ALA A 153 -1.42 5.69 10.12
C ALA A 153 -1.98 4.80 8.99
N PHE A 154 -1.25 3.75 8.60
CA PHE A 154 -1.72 2.78 7.62
C PHE A 154 -2.97 2.03 8.10
N VAL A 155 -2.97 1.57 9.36
CA VAL A 155 -4.11 0.89 9.98
C VAL A 155 -5.32 1.81 10.06
N GLU A 156 -5.14 3.03 10.57
CA GLU A 156 -6.19 4.04 10.66
C GLU A 156 -6.79 4.35 9.28
N ARG A 157 -5.93 4.52 8.27
CA ARG A 157 -6.39 4.78 6.90
C ARG A 157 -7.26 3.63 6.38
N ARG A 158 -6.86 2.37 6.62
CA ARG A 158 -7.67 1.21 6.23
C ARG A 158 -9.01 1.16 6.97
N LEU A 159 -9.02 1.39 8.28
CA LEU A 159 -10.27 1.46 9.05
C LEU A 159 -11.21 2.55 8.52
N GLN A 160 -10.65 3.71 8.16
CA GLN A 160 -11.41 4.84 7.63
C GLN A 160 -12.03 4.54 6.25
N VAL A 161 -11.30 3.90 5.34
CA VAL A 161 -11.82 3.52 4.00
C VAL A 161 -13.00 2.56 4.10
N PHE A 162 -12.96 1.66 5.07
CA PHE A 162 -14.01 0.67 5.28
C PHE A 162 -15.13 1.14 6.21
N ARG A 163 -15.09 2.37 6.71
CA ARG A 163 -16.10 2.90 7.62
C ARG A 163 -17.43 3.11 6.90
N LEU A 164 -18.52 2.65 7.50
CA LEU A 164 -19.87 2.95 7.01
C LEU A 164 -20.19 4.45 7.16
N PRO A 165 -20.94 5.05 6.23
CA PRO A 165 -21.43 6.42 6.38
C PRO A 165 -22.19 6.59 7.70
N GLY A 166 -21.84 7.63 8.47
CA GLY A 166 -22.47 7.93 9.76
C GLY A 166 -22.05 7.05 10.94
N ALA A 167 -21.20 6.04 10.74
CA ALA A 167 -20.69 5.23 11.85
C ALA A 167 -19.59 5.96 12.64
N CYS A 168 -19.52 5.68 13.95
CA CYS A 168 -18.41 6.14 14.78
C CYS A 168 -17.07 5.61 14.24
N PRO A 169 -15.97 6.37 14.37
CA PRO A 169 -14.65 5.87 14.05
C PRO A 169 -14.33 4.59 14.84
N VAL A 170 -13.92 3.55 14.13
CA VAL A 170 -13.31 2.37 14.74
C VAL A 170 -11.84 2.67 14.93
N LEU A 171 -11.40 2.70 16.19
CA LEU A 171 -10.01 2.92 16.54
C LEU A 171 -9.46 1.68 17.22
N LEU A 172 -8.29 1.23 16.77
CA LEU A 172 -7.53 0.24 17.52
C LEU A 172 -6.76 0.97 18.62
N GLY A 173 -6.93 0.50 19.87
CA GLY A 173 -6.19 1.05 21.00
C GLY A 173 -4.68 0.96 20.77
N HIS A 174 -3.92 1.92 21.32
CA HIS A 174 -2.47 2.01 21.14
C HIS A 174 -1.74 0.70 21.47
N ARG A 175 -2.16 0.01 22.53
CA ARG A 175 -1.61 -1.31 22.93
C ARG A 175 -1.85 -2.39 21.88
N GLY A 176 -3.03 -2.42 21.30
CA GLY A 176 -3.37 -3.35 20.22
C GLY A 176 -2.52 -3.14 18.98
N LEU A 177 -2.36 -1.88 18.57
CA LEU A 177 -1.49 -1.50 17.46
C LEU A 177 -0.02 -1.87 17.73
N LEU A 178 0.48 -1.56 18.92
CA LEU A 178 1.86 -1.85 19.29
C LEU A 178 2.12 -3.35 19.30
N HIS A 179 1.20 -4.14 19.86
CA HIS A 179 1.28 -5.59 19.84
C HIS A 179 1.32 -6.17 18.41
N ALA A 180 0.44 -5.69 17.53
CA ALA A 180 0.42 -6.12 16.13
C ALA A 180 1.73 -5.75 15.40
N TYR A 181 2.29 -4.58 15.71
CA TYR A 181 3.54 -4.09 15.13
C TYR A 181 4.77 -4.91 15.57
N ASP A 182 4.89 -5.17 16.87
CA ASP A 182 6.04 -5.84 17.47
C ASP A 182 6.03 -7.36 17.22
N SER A 183 4.84 -7.96 17.17
CA SER A 183 4.68 -9.41 16.99
C SER A 183 4.86 -9.86 15.55
N ALA A 184 4.92 -8.92 14.60
CA ALA A 184 5.02 -9.20 13.17
C ALA A 184 6.43 -8.93 12.62
N PRO A 185 7.01 -9.84 11.81
CA PRO A 185 8.28 -9.57 11.14
C PRO A 185 8.18 -8.52 10.02
N ASP A 186 6.99 -8.34 9.44
CA ASP A 186 6.73 -7.39 8.36
C ASP A 186 5.25 -6.91 8.36
N VAL A 187 4.95 -5.94 7.49
CA VAL A 187 3.60 -5.36 7.38
C VAL A 187 2.54 -6.40 6.98
N ARG A 188 2.87 -7.36 6.11
CA ARG A 188 1.91 -8.38 5.68
C ARG A 188 1.57 -9.33 6.81
N ALA A 189 2.53 -9.66 7.67
CA ALA A 189 2.28 -10.44 8.88
C ALA A 189 1.40 -9.67 9.87
N ALA A 190 1.66 -8.37 10.05
CA ALA A 190 0.82 -7.53 10.90
C ALA A 190 -0.61 -7.41 10.36
N GLU A 191 -0.79 -7.23 9.04
CA GLU A 191 -2.12 -7.24 8.38
C GLU A 191 -2.88 -8.55 8.64
N ARG A 192 -2.20 -9.71 8.58
CA ARG A 192 -2.84 -11.01 8.88
C ARG A 192 -3.30 -11.10 10.34
N LEU A 193 -2.45 -10.68 11.28
CA LEU A 193 -2.83 -10.63 12.70
C LEU A 193 -4.05 -9.74 12.91
N LEU A 194 -4.08 -8.56 12.29
CA LEU A 194 -5.20 -7.64 12.39
C LEU A 194 -6.48 -8.17 11.69
N TYR A 195 -6.33 -8.92 10.60
CA TYR A 195 -7.44 -9.60 9.95
C TYR A 195 -8.08 -10.62 10.90
N ASP A 196 -7.29 -11.52 11.46
CA ASP A 196 -7.76 -12.60 12.35
C ASP A 196 -8.44 -12.00 13.59
N LEU A 197 -7.85 -10.94 14.12
CA LEU A 197 -8.36 -10.20 15.26
C LEU A 197 -9.74 -9.58 14.99
N LEU A 198 -9.88 -8.81 13.91
CA LEU A 198 -11.16 -8.17 13.56
C LEU A 198 -12.21 -9.20 13.16
N GLN A 199 -11.80 -10.31 12.55
CA GLN A 199 -12.69 -11.42 12.24
C GLN A 199 -13.28 -12.03 13.52
N ALA A 200 -12.43 -12.33 14.51
CA ALA A 200 -12.88 -12.86 15.80
C ALA A 200 -13.84 -11.90 16.52
N LEU A 201 -13.56 -10.59 16.51
CA LEU A 201 -14.46 -9.59 17.09
C LEU A 201 -15.81 -9.53 16.39
N ALA A 202 -15.83 -9.61 15.06
CA ALA A 202 -17.05 -9.56 14.26
C ALA A 202 -17.93 -10.82 14.46
N ASP A 203 -17.31 -11.97 14.69
CA ASP A 203 -17.98 -13.25 14.94
C ASP A 203 -18.51 -13.41 16.38
N GLY A 204 -18.36 -12.39 17.22
CA GLY A 204 -18.79 -12.42 18.62
C GLY A 204 -17.83 -13.18 19.53
N GLY A 205 -16.54 -13.23 19.17
CA GLY A 205 -15.45 -13.68 20.02
C GLY A 205 -15.41 -12.89 21.35
N PRO A 206 -14.64 -13.38 22.36
CA PRO A 206 -14.83 -13.03 23.76
C PRO A 206 -15.00 -11.52 23.95
N GLU A 207 -16.17 -11.14 24.45
CA GLU A 207 -16.48 -9.78 24.85
C GLU A 207 -15.37 -9.28 25.79
N ARG A 208 -14.94 -8.03 25.53
CA ARG A 208 -14.07 -7.19 26.37
C ARG A 208 -13.84 -7.76 27.79
N GLY A 209 -12.73 -8.47 27.97
CA GLY A 209 -12.28 -8.89 29.30
C GLY A 209 -11.74 -10.31 29.35
N ALA A 210 -10.45 -10.49 29.04
CA ALA A 210 -9.57 -11.49 29.67
C ALA A 210 -8.18 -11.61 29.00
N SER A 211 -8.00 -11.15 27.75
CA SER A 211 -6.73 -11.33 27.02
C SER A 211 -6.13 -10.01 26.52
N GLY A 212 -5.52 -9.22 27.42
CA GLY A 212 -4.34 -8.36 27.16
C GLY A 212 -4.36 -7.29 26.06
N LEU A 213 -5.43 -7.14 25.28
CA LEU A 213 -5.52 -6.22 24.15
C LEU A 213 -6.83 -5.43 24.32
N ASP A 214 -6.73 -4.21 24.85
CA ASP A 214 -7.78 -3.21 24.74
C ASP A 214 -7.83 -2.77 23.26
N LEU A 215 -8.64 -3.48 22.49
CA LEU A 215 -8.60 -3.41 21.03
C LEU A 215 -9.50 -2.35 20.43
N LEU A 216 -10.47 -1.84 21.17
CA LEU A 216 -11.43 -0.88 20.66
C LEU A 216 -11.76 0.14 21.74
N ASP A 217 -11.04 1.26 21.69
CA ASP A 217 -11.56 2.51 22.26
C ASP A 217 -12.67 2.97 21.31
N ALA A 218 -13.89 2.51 21.58
CA ALA A 218 -15.05 3.19 21.05
C ALA A 218 -15.01 4.58 21.67
N ALA A 219 -14.85 5.64 20.86
CA ALA A 219 -15.06 7.00 21.30
C ALA A 219 -16.54 7.14 21.72
N GLN A 220 -16.85 6.70 22.93
CA GLN A 220 -18.10 6.98 23.62
C GLN A 220 -17.97 8.36 24.24
N GLU A 221 -18.01 9.38 23.39
CA GLU A 221 -18.43 10.70 23.81
C GLU A 221 -19.50 11.18 22.84
N GLN A 222 -20.75 11.02 23.25
CA GLN A 222 -21.84 11.92 22.86
C GLN A 222 -22.63 12.26 24.13
N PRO A 223 -23.15 13.51 24.21
CA PRO A 223 -23.32 14.29 25.44
C PRO A 223 -24.37 13.78 26.43
#